data_AF-A0A1F3DGF0-F1
#
_entry.id   AF-A0A1F3DGF0-F1
#
_cell.length_a   1.000
_cell.length_b   1.000
_cell.length_c   1.000
_cell.angle_alpha   90.00
_cell.angle_beta   90.00
_cell.angle_gamma   90.00
#
_symmetry.space_group_name_H-M   'P 1'
#
loop_
_entity.id
_entity.type
_entity.pdbx_description
1 polymer ?
#
loop_
_entity_poly.entity_id
_entity_poly.type
_entity_poly.pdbx_seq_one_letter_code
_entity_poly.pdbx_strand_id
1 'polypeptide(L)' 'MKIDLISGTLNDVYAEDITKSYQVHSVPVFYILDKNRAIRKVIRGYAVETTDKEIRDAINELI' A
#
# COMPACT_ATOMS: atom_id res chain seq x y z
N MET A 1 23.17 -9.27 -3.74
CA MET A 1 21.97 -9.00 -2.90
C MET A 1 20.83 -8.69 -3.85
N LYS A 2 19.79 -9.53 -3.88
CA LYS A 2 18.65 -9.41 -4.78
C LYS A 2 17.48 -8.90 -3.96
N ILE A 3 16.93 -7.73 -4.31
CA ILE A 3 15.74 -7.16 -3.66
C ILE A 3 14.60 -7.40 -4.63
N ASP A 4 13.76 -8.39 -4.34
CA ASP A 4 12.56 -8.67 -5.12
C ASP A 4 11.40 -7.86 -4.54
N LEU A 5 10.81 -6.98 -5.36
CA LEU A 5 9.71 -6.10 -4.99
C LEU A 5 8.40 -6.78 -5.39
N ILE A 6 7.64 -7.29 -4.42
CA ILE A 6 6.43 -8.07 -4.69
C ILE A 6 5.27 -7.10 -4.97
N SER A 7 4.86 -6.98 -6.23
CA SER A 7 3.57 -6.38 -6.56
C SER A 7 2.44 -7.41 -6.46
N GLY A 8 1.72 -7.42 -5.33
CA GLY A 8 0.50 -8.22 -5.15
C GLY A 8 -0.75 -7.36 -5.33
N THR A 9 -1.67 -7.79 -6.20
CA THR A 9 -3.01 -7.19 -6.34
C THR A 9 -3.89 -7.48 -5.12
N LEU A 10 -4.64 -6.47 -4.70
CA LEU A 10 -5.43 -6.40 -3.46
C LEU A 10 -6.51 -7.49 -3.39
N ASN A 11 -6.29 -8.49 -2.55
CA ASN A 11 -7.35 -9.22 -1.86
C ASN A 11 -6.84 -9.45 -0.44
N ASP A 12 -7.61 -9.01 0.56
CA ASP A 12 -7.26 -8.98 2.00
C ASP A 12 -6.81 -10.32 2.62
N VAL A 13 -6.87 -11.41 1.85
CA VAL A 13 -6.46 -12.77 2.20
C VAL A 13 -4.93 -12.95 2.20
N TYR A 14 -4.15 -12.13 1.47
CA TYR A 14 -2.70 -12.37 1.30
C TYR A 14 -1.77 -11.63 2.29
N ALA A 15 -2.26 -10.68 3.07
CA ALA A 15 -1.38 -9.93 3.98
C ALA A 15 -0.74 -10.83 5.06
N GLU A 16 -1.48 -11.84 5.52
CA GLU A 16 -1.01 -12.81 6.51
C GLU A 16 -0.04 -13.84 5.91
N ASP A 17 -0.22 -14.21 4.65
CA ASP A 17 0.67 -15.14 3.94
C ASP A 17 1.99 -14.48 3.49
N ILE A 18 1.95 -13.20 3.09
CA ILE A 18 3.16 -12.43 2.75
C ILE A 18 4.01 -12.17 3.99
N THR A 19 3.39 -11.82 5.12
CA THR A 19 4.11 -11.59 6.38
C THR A 19 4.77 -12.87 6.90
N LYS A 20 4.10 -14.02 6.80
CA LYS A 20 4.68 -15.34 7.15
C LYS A 20 5.80 -15.77 6.21
N SER A 21 5.61 -15.64 4.88
CA SER A 21 6.58 -16.09 3.89
C SER A 21 7.88 -15.27 3.89
N TYR A 22 7.79 -13.97 4.18
CA TYR A 22 8.97 -13.09 4.29
C TYR A 22 9.44 -12.86 5.73
N GLN A 23 8.80 -13.52 6.72
CA GLN A 23 9.08 -13.35 8.15
C GLN A 23 9.05 -11.87 8.61
N VAL A 24 8.23 -11.05 7.96
CA VAL A 24 8.10 -9.62 8.28
C VAL A 24 6.95 -9.42 9.27
N HIS A 25 7.19 -8.61 10.31
CA HIS A 25 6.20 -8.37 11.36
C HIS A 25 5.07 -7.42 10.96
N SER A 26 5.25 -6.63 9.89
CA SER A 26 4.25 -5.69 9.41
C SER A 26 4.52 -5.28 7.96
N VAL A 27 3.47 -4.86 7.27
CA VAL A 27 3.55 -4.19 5.96
C VAL A 27 3.38 -2.68 6.11
N PRO A 28 3.88 -1.86 5.18
CA PRO A 28 3.66 -0.42 5.19
C PRO A 28 2.17 -0.05 5.19
N VAL A 29 1.82 1.08 5.79
CA VAL A 29 0.46 1.64 5.73
C VAL A 29 0.57 3.12 5.39
N PHE A 30 -0.11 3.54 4.32
CA PHE A 30 -0.14 4.92 3.84
C PHE A 30 -1.50 5.53 4.11
N TYR A 31 -1.53 6.72 4.70
CA TYR A 31 -2.74 7.50 4.96
C TYR A 31 -2.74 8.72 4.03
N ILE A 32 -3.76 8.83 3.19
CA ILE A 32 -3.98 10.01 2.36
C ILE A 32 -4.97 10.91 3.09
N LEU A 33 -4.54 12.14 3.39
CA LEU A 33 -5.30 13.13 4.12
C LEU A 33 -5.72 14.27 3.19
N ASP A 34 -6.91 14.83 3.41
CA ASP A 34 -7.29 16.09 2.76
C ASP A 34 -6.75 17.32 3.53
N LYS A 35 -7.05 18.51 3.01
CA LYS A 35 -6.65 19.80 3.60
C LYS A 35 -7.13 20.00 5.05
N ASN A 36 -8.20 19.32 5.46
CA ASN A 36 -8.74 19.38 6.82
C ASN A 36 -8.17 18.27 7.72
N ARG A 37 -7.13 17.56 7.26
CA ARG A 37 -6.51 16.40 7.92
C ARG A 37 -7.47 15.22 8.08
N ALA A 38 -8.55 15.16 7.30
CA ALA A 38 -9.45 14.01 7.30
C ALA A 38 -8.84 12.88 6.45
N ILE A 39 -8.85 11.65 6.97
CA ILE A 39 -8.41 10.47 6.24
C ILE A 39 -9.39 10.24 5.08
N ARG A 40 -8.87 10.26 3.85
CA ARG A 40 -9.64 9.98 2.63
C ARG A 40 -9.37 8.60 2.07
N LYS A 41 -8.17 8.09 2.29
CA LYS A 41 -7.77 6.75 1.85
C LYS A 41 -6.73 6.14 2.76
N VAL A 42 -6.79 4.83 2.91
CA VAL A 42 -5.78 4.01 3.61
C VAL A 42 -5.32 2.93 2.64
N ILE A 43 -4.01 2.87 2.39
CA ILE A 43 -3.40 1.86 1.53
C ILE A 43 -2.49 0.98 2.40
N ARG A 44 -2.68 -0.34 2.37
CA ARG A 44 -1.92 -1.31 3.16
C ARG A 44 -1.05 -2.16 2.25
N GLY A 45 0.22 -2.30 2.59
CA GLY A 45 1.22 -2.92 1.73
C GLY A 45 1.72 -1.98 0.64
N TYR A 46 2.72 -2.47 -0.10
CA TYR A 46 3.27 -1.78 -1.25
C TYR A 46 3.50 -2.78 -2.37
N ALA A 47 3.01 -2.43 -3.54
CA ALA A 47 3.14 -3.18 -4.77
C ALA A 47 3.59 -2.22 -5.88
N VAL A 48 4.80 -2.43 -6.43
CA VAL A 48 5.43 -1.47 -7.36
C VAL A 48 4.57 -1.12 -8.57
N GLU A 49 3.85 -2.10 -9.10
CA GLU A 49 3.02 -1.91 -10.30
C GLU A 49 1.71 -1.16 -10.02
N THR A 50 1.24 -1.11 -8.78
CA THR A 50 -0.14 -0.67 -8.46
C THR A 50 -0.20 0.46 -7.43
N THR A 51 0.57 0.38 -6.35
CA THR A 51 0.49 1.33 -5.23
C THR A 51 0.93 2.74 -5.63
N ASP A 52 1.93 2.86 -6.51
CA ASP A 52 2.40 4.14 -7.03
C ASP A 52 1.29 4.91 -7.77
N LYS A 53 0.58 4.22 -8.67
CA LYS A 53 -0.54 4.80 -9.40
C LYS A 53 -1.67 5.15 -8.44
N GLU A 54 -1.98 4.25 -7.51
CA GLU A 54 -3.06 4.44 -6.55
C GLU A 54 -2.85 5.67 -5.64
N ILE A 55 -1.62 5.92 -5.20
CA ILE A 55 -1.28 7.12 -4.42
C ILE A 55 -1.46 8.38 -5.27
N ARG A 56 -0.94 8.39 -6.51
CA ARG A 56 -1.04 9.56 -7.41
C ARG A 56 -2.50 9.88 -7.74
N ASP A 57 -3.30 8.87 -8.06
CA ASP A 57 -4.73 9.06 -8.34
C ASP A 57 -5.46 9.63 -7.11
N ALA A 58 -5.21 9.05 -5.92
CA ALA A 58 -5.83 9.52 -4.69
C ALA A 58 -5.43 10.97 -4.32
N ILE A 59 -4.21 11.40 -4.66
CA ILE A 59 -3.79 12.80 -4.48
C ILE A 59 -4.49 13.71 -5.50
N ASN A 60 -4.58 13.30 -6.77
CA ASN A 60 -5.21 14.09 -7.83
C ASN A 60 -6.71 14.32 -7.56
N GLU A 61 -7.39 13.39 -6.91
CA GLU A 61 -8.80 13.53 -6.49
C GLU A 61 -9.01 14.57 -5.37
N LEU A 62 -7.95 15.03 -4.71
CA LEU A 62 -8.00 15.98 -3.60
C LEU A 62 -7.62 17.41 -3.97
N ILE A 63 -7.19 17.63 -5.22
CA ILE A 63 -6.85 18.94 -5.81
C ILE A 63 -8.10 19.55 -6.41
#